data_AF-A0A7J6WDB9-F1
#
_entry.id   AF-A0A7J6WDB9-F1
#
_cell.length_a   1.000
_cell.length_b   1.000
_cell.length_c   1.000
_cell.angle_alpha   90.00
_cell.angle_beta   90.00
_cell.angle_gamma   90.00
#
_symmetry.space_group_name_H-M   'P 1'
#
loop_
_entity.id
_entity.type
_entity.pdbx_description
1 polymer ?
#
loop_
_entity_poly.entity_id
_entity_poly.type
_entity_poly.pdbx_seq_one_letter_code
_entity_poly.pdbx_strand_id
1 'polypeptide(L)' 'MLESSGAIINEYCKLGCTYSVCDAITTTNKNSDVGEGEVNEAVEHCVNACSKLCNKGAKTALASA' A
#
# COMPACT_ATOMS: atom_id res chain seq x y z
N MET A 1 17.07 -6.65 19.96
CA MET A 1 16.77 -5.63 18.93
C MET A 1 16.28 -6.36 17.69
N LEU A 2 14.96 -6.59 17.57
CA LEU A 2 14.36 -7.23 16.38
C LEU A 2 13.00 -6.58 16.03
N GLU A 3 12.28 -6.07 17.03
CA GLU A 3 11.01 -5.36 16.85
C GLU A 3 11.12 -4.10 15.98
N SER A 4 12.26 -3.40 16.00
CA SER A 4 12.50 -2.23 15.14
C SER A 4 12.58 -2.60 13.65
N SER A 5 13.16 -3.75 13.31
CA SER A 5 13.30 -4.18 11.91
C SER A 5 11.96 -4.51 11.27
N GLY A 6 11.04 -5.15 12.02
CA GLY A 6 9.70 -5.46 11.53
C GLY A 6 8.87 -4.22 11.24
N ALA A 7 8.94 -3.21 12.12
CA ALA A 7 8.27 -1.93 11.92
C ALA A 7 8.82 -1.18 10.70
N ILE A 8 10.16 -1.13 10.55
CA ILE A 8 10.81 -0.48 9.43
C ILE A 8 10.44 -1.17 8.10
N ILE A 9 10.47 -2.50 8.05
CA ILE A 9 10.10 -3.25 6.84
C ILE A 9 8.64 -3.00 6.44
N ASN A 10 7.73 -2.89 7.42
CA ASN A 10 6.31 -2.63 7.16
C ASN A 10 6.10 -1.23 6.57
N GLU A 11 6.77 -0.23 7.13
CA GLU A 11 6.73 1.14 6.61
C GLU A 11 7.31 1.23 5.20
N TYR A 12 8.46 0.59 4.93
CA TYR A 12 9.02 0.54 3.58
C TYR A 12 8.10 -0.19 2.58
N CYS A 13 7.49 -1.30 3.00
CA CYS A 13 6.52 -2.01 2.17
C CYS A 13 5.31 -1.14 1.85
N LYS A 14 4.77 -0.42 2.84
CA LYS A 14 3.61 0.45 2.68
C LYS A 14 3.93 1.58 1.71
N LEU A 15 5.07 2.26 1.90
CA LEU A 15 5.54 3.33 1.02
C LEU A 15 5.74 2.83 -0.42
N GLY A 16 6.42 1.70 -0.60
CA GLY A 16 6.66 1.11 -1.92
C GLY A 16 5.38 0.70 -2.64
N CYS A 17 4.44 0.07 -1.91
CA CYS A 17 3.14 -0.33 -2.45
C CYS A 17 2.31 0.90 -2.86
N THR A 18 2.22 1.91 -2.00
CA THR A 18 1.43 3.12 -2.31
C THR A 18 2.00 3.86 -3.52
N TYR A 19 3.32 4.03 -3.59
CA TYR A 19 3.97 4.71 -4.72
C TYR A 19 3.81 3.94 -6.03
N SER A 20 3.99 2.61 -6.02
CA SER A 20 3.94 1.82 -7.25
C SER A 20 2.50 1.57 -7.73
N VAL A 21 1.57 1.30 -6.81
CA VAL A 21 0.23 0.81 -7.13
C VAL A 21 -0.81 1.95 -7.09
N CYS A 22 -0.83 2.74 -6.03
CA CYS A 22 -1.89 3.73 -5.85
C CYS A 22 -1.69 4.97 -6.73
N ASP A 23 -0.45 5.33 -7.07
CA ASP A 23 -0.14 6.47 -7.96
C ASP A 23 -0.64 6.23 -9.41
N ALA A 24 -0.74 4.95 -9.81
CA ALA A 24 -1.34 4.55 -11.07
C ALA A 24 -2.85 4.86 -11.12
N ILE A 25 -3.55 4.86 -9.98
CA ILE A 25 -4.98 5.19 -9.90
C ILE A 25 -5.19 6.66 -10.26
N THR A 26 -4.40 7.56 -9.69
CA THR A 26 -4.49 8.99 -9.98
C THR A 26 -4.06 9.32 -11.40
N THR A 27 -3.05 8.62 -11.93
CA THR A 27 -2.54 8.85 -13.29
C THR A 27 -3.50 8.32 -14.36
N THR A 28 -4.07 7.13 -14.16
CA THR A 28 -4.97 6.51 -15.14
C THR A 28 -6.32 7.21 -15.21
N ASN A 29 -6.82 7.73 -14.08
CA ASN A 29 -8.11 8.42 -14.03
C ASN A 29 -8.07 9.86 -14.58
N LYS A 30 -6.90 10.50 -14.71
CA LYS A 30 -6.78 11.80 -15.40
C LYS A 30 -7.21 11.77 -16.87
N ASN A 31 -7.23 10.59 -17.49
CA ASN A 31 -7.65 10.39 -18.88
C ASN A 31 -9.11 9.89 -18.98
N SER A 32 -9.80 9.73 -17.86
CA SER A 32 -11.14 9.18 -17.77
C SER A 32 -12.10 10.25 -17.27
N ASP A 33 -13.38 10.21 -17.68
CA ASP A 33 -14.45 11.03 -17.11
C ASP A 33 -14.87 10.48 -15.73
N VAL A 34 -13.89 10.26 -14.86
CA VAL A 34 -14.10 9.77 -13.48
C VAL A 34 -13.98 10.98 -12.57
N GLY A 35 -15.01 11.19 -11.74
CA GLY A 35 -15.05 12.29 -10.80
C GLY A 35 -13.91 12.23 -9.79
N GLU A 36 -13.46 13.40 -9.33
CA GLU A 36 -12.39 13.52 -8.33
C GLU A 36 -12.73 12.77 -7.02
N GLY A 37 -14.03 12.63 -6.71
CA GLY A 37 -14.53 11.88 -5.55
C GLY A 37 -14.25 10.38 -5.65
N GLU A 38 -14.55 9.77 -6.79
CA GLU A 38 -14.30 8.34 -7.05
C GLU A 38 -12.79 8.04 -7.12
N VAL A 39 -11.98 8.97 -7.64
CA VAL A 39 -10.52 8.83 -7.61
C VAL A 39 -10.00 8.84 -6.17
N ASN A 40 -10.51 9.73 -5.32
CA ASN A 40 -10.09 9.80 -3.92
C ASN A 40 -10.48 8.53 -3.14
N GLU A 41 -11.71 8.04 -3.32
CA GLU A 41 -12.17 6.78 -2.71
C GLU A 41 -11.32 5.58 -3.14
N ALA A 42 -10.99 5.49 -4.44
CA ALA A 42 -10.12 4.42 -4.95
C ALA A 42 -8.70 4.49 -4.36
N VAL A 43 -8.14 5.70 -4.19
CA VAL A 43 -6.84 5.90 -3.52
C VAL A 43 -6.90 5.47 -2.06
N GLU A 44 -7.95 5.83 -1.32
CA GLU A 44 -8.14 5.41 0.08
C GLU A 44 -8.21 3.88 0.22
N HIS A 45 -8.99 3.22 -0.65
CA HIS A 45 -9.05 1.76 -0.69
C HIS A 45 -7.71 1.13 -1.01
N CYS A 46 -6.95 1.70 -1.95
CA CYS A 46 -5.63 1.22 -2.31
C CYS A 46 -4.63 1.33 -1.14
N VAL A 47 -4.60 2.47 -0.46
CA VAL A 47 -3.73 2.68 0.73
C VAL A 47 -4.08 1.69 1.84
N ASN A 48 -5.37 1.43 2.08
CA ASN A 48 -5.81 0.45 3.06
C ASN A 48 -5.39 -0.99 2.69
N ALA A 49 -5.47 -1.34 1.39
CA ALA A 49 -5.02 -2.64 0.90
C ALA A 49 -3.51 -2.82 1.07
N CYS A 50 -2.71 -1.82 0.70
CA CYS A 50 -1.26 -1.81 0.90
C CYS A 50 -0.90 -1.98 2.39
N SER A 51 -1.57 -1.25 3.28
CA SER A 51 -1.37 -1.39 4.73
C SER A 51 -1.65 -2.82 5.21
N LYS A 52 -2.75 -3.43 4.79
CA LYS A 52 -3.10 -4.81 5.15
C LYS A 52 -2.08 -5.80 4.61
N LEU A 53 -1.64 -5.64 3.37
CA LEU A 53 -0.67 -6.52 2.72
C LEU A 53 0.67 -6.51 3.44
N CYS A 54 1.18 -5.33 3.76
CA CYS A 54 2.47 -5.15 4.44
C CYS A 54 2.44 -5.64 5.90
N ASN A 55 1.29 -5.51 6.57
CA ASN A 55 1.08 -6.11 7.89
C ASN A 55 0.92 -7.66 7.84
N LYS A 56 0.43 -8.22 6.72
CA LYS A 56 0.25 -9.67 6.56
C LYS A 56 1.57 -10.41 6.30
N GLY A 57 2.50 -9.77 5.59
CA GLY A 57 3.80 -10.35 5.22
C GLY A 57 4.69 -10.71 6.42
N ALA A 58 4.58 -9.98 7.55
CA ALA A 58 5.33 -10.28 8.77
C ALA A 58 5.00 -11.67 9.35
N LYS A 59 3.78 -12.19 9.14
CA LYS A 59 3.38 -13.50 9.68
C LYS A 59 3.90 -14.67 8.84
N THR A 60 4.02 -14.49 7.52
CA THR A 60 4.44 -15.57 6.61
C THR A 60 5.96 -15.64 6.45
N ALA A 61 6.66 -14.50 6.53
CA ALA A 61 8.12 -14.46 6.47
C ALA A 61 8.81 -14.89 7.78
N LEU A 62 8.14 -14.75 8.94
CA LEU A 62 8.66 -15.23 10.23
C LEU A 62 8.49 -16.73 10.42
N ALA A 63 7.56 -17.38 9.71
CA ALA A 63 7.34 -18.82 9.78
C ALA A 63 8.37 -19.64 8.98
N SER A 64 9.26 -18.96 8.25
CA SER A 64 10.28 -19.57 7.37
C SER A 64 11.72 -19.26 7.78
N ALA A 65 11.96 -18.82 9.03
CA ALA A 65 13.29 -18.59 9.61
C ALA A 65 13.60 -19.57 10.76
#